data_AF-A0A9E8Q6Z6-F1
#
_entry.id   AF-A0A9E8Q6Z6-F1
#
_cell.length_a   1.000
_cell.length_b   1.000
_cell.length_c   1.000
_cell.angle_alpha   90.00
_cell.angle_beta   90.00
_cell.angle_gamma   90.00
#
_symmetry.space_group_name_H-M   'P 1'
#
loop_
_entity.id
_entity.type
_entity.pdbx_description
1 polymer ?
#
loop_
_entity_poly.entity_id
_entity_poly.type
_entity_poly.pdbx_seq_one_letter_code
_entity_poly.pdbx_strand_id
1 'polypeptide(L)'
;MTVSTLAPVTRALQAATPDASAARISALLYLSQAWCLGLTGRPLFLPDLIVDADEGTITADQSIATDVVTVLTLDETVAVEAVVAFYSHHTDDQLRALIKVDVSWLQFEGHVRETPTRTVVDEAGLRQTYALRSVLTGAAPVVTTSRDATDAEAAVAGLAVLERWRTGLELLGAR
;
A
#
# COMPACT_ATOMS: atom_id res chain seq x y z
N MET A 1 2.13 5.09 -22.46
CA MET A 1 1.77 6.30 -21.71
C MET A 1 1.77 5.93 -20.24
N THR A 2 2.68 6.50 -19.45
CA THR A 2 2.76 6.32 -18.00
C THR A 2 1.87 7.38 -17.33
N VAL A 3 0.94 6.95 -16.47
CA VAL A 3 -0.03 7.82 -15.78
C VAL A 3 0.46 8.00 -14.35
N SER A 4 0.70 9.23 -13.91
CA SER A 4 1.10 9.50 -12.51
C SER A 4 -0.13 9.76 -11.64
N THR A 5 -0.48 8.82 -10.77
CA THR A 5 -1.60 8.95 -9.82
C THR A 5 -1.18 9.46 -8.44
N LEU A 6 0.10 9.83 -8.28
CA LEU A 6 0.67 10.27 -7.00
C LEU A 6 0.00 11.54 -6.45
N ALA A 7 -0.12 12.58 -7.29
CA ALA A 7 -0.69 13.86 -6.89
C ALA A 7 -2.16 13.78 -6.41
N PRO A 8 -3.05 13.02 -7.08
CA PRO A 8 -4.38 12.68 -6.55
C PRO A 8 -4.36 12.07 -5.14
N VAL A 9 -3.49 11.10 -4.88
CA VAL A 9 -3.36 10.44 -3.56
C VAL A 9 -2.87 11.41 -2.50
N THR A 10 -1.82 12.19 -2.80
CA THR A 10 -1.32 13.21 -1.87
C THR A 10 -2.41 14.21 -1.50
N ARG A 11 -3.21 14.66 -2.48
CA ARG A 11 -4.33 15.59 -2.23
C ARG A 11 -5.42 14.94 -1.37
N ALA A 12 -5.76 13.68 -1.62
CA ALA A 12 -6.73 12.95 -0.81
C ALA A 12 -6.26 12.81 0.65
N LEU A 13 -4.97 12.51 0.87
CA LEU A 13 -4.36 12.45 2.20
C LEU A 13 -4.39 13.81 2.91
N GLN A 14 -4.06 14.90 2.20
CA GLN A 14 -4.14 16.26 2.74
C GLN A 14 -5.57 16.65 3.09
N ALA A 15 -6.56 16.27 2.27
CA ALA A 15 -7.96 16.53 2.56
C ALA A 15 -8.45 15.75 3.79
N ALA A 16 -8.03 14.49 3.93
CA ALA A 16 -8.37 13.64 5.07
C ALA A 16 -7.62 14.02 6.36
N THR A 17 -6.46 14.68 6.25
CA THR A 17 -5.65 15.18 7.38
C THR A 17 -5.08 16.58 7.13
N PRO A 18 -5.90 17.64 7.28
CA PRO A 18 -5.52 19.01 6.90
C PRO A 18 -4.30 19.56 7.65
N ASP A 19 -4.14 19.17 8.92
CA ASP A 19 -3.07 19.65 9.80
C ASP A 19 -1.84 18.70 9.83
N ALA A 20 -1.79 17.70 8.93
CA ALA A 20 -0.70 16.74 8.90
C ALA A 20 0.62 17.38 8.46
N SER A 21 1.70 17.03 9.16
CA SER A 21 3.05 17.36 8.75
C SER A 21 3.39 16.71 7.40
N ALA A 22 4.35 17.28 6.67
CA ALA A 22 4.85 16.67 5.43
C ALA A 22 5.38 15.25 5.67
N ALA A 23 6.00 15.00 6.83
CA ALA A 23 6.48 13.69 7.24
C ALA A 23 5.32 12.69 7.43
N ARG A 24 4.22 13.12 8.05
CA ARG A 24 3.01 12.31 8.21
C ARG A 24 2.38 11.97 6.86
N ILE A 25 2.25 12.95 5.97
CA ILE A 25 1.71 12.73 4.61
C ILE A 25 2.58 11.72 3.84
N SER A 26 3.91 11.88 3.91
CA SER A 26 4.87 10.95 3.30
C SER A 26 4.69 9.53 3.86
N ALA A 27 4.59 9.38 5.18
CA ALA A 27 4.37 8.09 5.81
C ALA A 27 3.03 7.44 5.41
N LEU A 28 1.95 8.20 5.43
CA LEU A 28 0.62 7.72 5.03
C LEU A 28 0.55 7.36 3.56
N LEU A 29 1.34 8.02 2.70
CA LEU A 29 1.44 7.68 1.27
C LEU A 29 2.03 6.29 1.06
N TYR A 30 3.11 5.97 1.77
CA TYR A 30 3.70 4.62 1.77
C TYR A 30 2.72 3.58 2.32
N LEU A 31 2.12 3.86 3.48
CA LEU A 31 1.19 2.92 4.12
C LEU A 31 -0.05 2.68 3.26
N SER A 32 -0.51 3.70 2.52
CA SER A 32 -1.63 3.57 1.57
C SER A 32 -1.28 2.65 0.40
N GLN A 33 -0.10 2.82 -0.21
CA GLN A 33 0.40 1.92 -1.26
C GLN A 33 0.55 0.49 -0.73
N ALA A 34 1.16 0.33 0.44
CA ALA A 34 1.43 -0.96 1.06
C ALA A 34 0.14 -1.72 1.41
N TRP A 35 -0.84 -1.06 2.02
CA TRP A 35 -2.15 -1.65 2.30
C TRP A 35 -2.96 -1.93 1.04
N CYS A 36 -2.91 -1.04 0.03
CA CYS A 36 -3.59 -1.28 -1.25
C CYS A 36 -3.02 -2.53 -1.94
N LEU A 37 -1.69 -2.67 -1.98
CA LEU A 37 -1.01 -3.86 -2.48
C LEU A 37 -1.39 -5.10 -1.65
N GLY A 38 -1.32 -5.04 -0.33
CA GLY A 38 -1.62 -6.18 0.54
C GLY A 38 -3.07 -6.67 0.48
N LEU A 39 -4.03 -5.75 0.35
CA LEU A 39 -5.46 -6.07 0.34
C LEU A 39 -5.99 -6.42 -1.06
N THR A 40 -5.53 -5.71 -2.09
CA THR A 40 -6.09 -5.83 -3.45
C THR A 40 -5.13 -6.48 -4.45
N GLY A 41 -3.85 -6.58 -4.11
CA GLY A 41 -2.79 -7.02 -5.02
C GLY A 41 -2.43 -5.99 -6.09
N ARG A 42 -2.99 -4.78 -6.04
CA ARG A 42 -2.77 -3.73 -7.04
C ARG A 42 -2.12 -2.49 -6.40
N PRO A 43 -1.20 -1.81 -7.10
CA PRO A 43 -0.64 -0.55 -6.63
C PRO A 43 -1.69 0.56 -6.68
N LEU A 44 -1.67 1.45 -5.70
CA LEU A 44 -2.49 2.67 -5.67
C LEU A 44 -1.92 3.74 -6.61
N PHE A 45 -0.60 3.76 -6.76
CA PHE A 45 0.09 4.56 -7.75
C PHE A 45 1.30 3.87 -8.35
N LEU A 46 1.62 4.27 -9.58
CA LEU A 46 2.63 3.66 -10.43
C LEU A 46 4.08 4.09 -10.17
N PRO A 47 4.39 5.31 -9.70
CA PRO A 47 5.77 5.65 -9.38
C PRO A 47 6.34 4.80 -8.25
N ASP A 48 7.57 4.36 -8.43
CA ASP A 48 8.33 3.67 -7.39
C ASP A 48 8.49 4.58 -6.16
N LEU A 49 8.24 3.99 -4.98
CA LEU A 49 8.54 4.64 -3.72
C LEU A 49 10.03 4.46 -3.40
N ILE A 50 10.70 5.56 -3.09
CA ILE A 50 12.06 5.55 -2.57
C ILE A 50 11.97 5.87 -1.08
N VAL A 51 12.45 4.96 -0.24
CA VAL A 51 12.51 5.15 1.21
C VAL A 51 13.94 5.40 1.63
N ASP A 52 14.13 6.48 2.38
CA ASP A 52 15.35 6.69 3.16
C ASP A 52 15.28 5.82 4.42
N ALA A 53 16.14 4.81 4.50
CA ALA A 53 16.10 3.83 5.57
C ALA A 53 16.55 4.41 6.93
N ASP A 54 17.40 5.44 6.92
CA ASP A 54 17.97 6.04 8.12
C ASP A 54 17.00 7.05 8.72
N GLU A 55 16.32 7.82 7.88
CA GLU A 55 15.32 8.80 8.31
C GLU A 55 13.90 8.24 8.36
N GLY A 56 13.61 7.11 7.70
CA GLY A 56 12.24 6.61 7.50
C GLY A 56 11.37 7.57 6.69
N THR A 57 12.00 8.43 5.88
CA THR A 57 11.35 9.44 5.04
C THR A 57 11.09 8.82 3.67
N ILE A 58 9.87 8.98 3.13
CA ILE A 58 9.54 8.48 1.79
C ILE A 58 9.55 9.65 0.80
N THR A 59 10.36 9.50 -0.25
CA THR A 59 10.29 10.30 -1.45
C THR A 59 9.75 9.42 -2.57
N ALA A 60 8.61 9.76 -3.15
CA ALA A 60 8.25 9.17 -4.44
C ALA A 60 9.22 9.68 -5.50
N ASP A 61 9.70 8.82 -6.40
CA ASP A 61 10.50 9.29 -7.53
C ASP A 61 9.62 10.13 -8.46
N GLN A 62 9.72 11.44 -8.33
CA GLN A 62 8.98 12.40 -9.15
C GLN A 62 9.52 12.46 -10.59
N SER A 63 10.65 11.82 -10.91
CA SER A 63 11.20 11.80 -12.27
C SER A 63 10.36 10.99 -13.25
N ILE A 64 9.50 10.09 -12.76
CA ILE A 64 8.54 9.30 -13.57
C ILE A 64 7.14 9.95 -13.58
N ALA A 65 6.95 11.10 -12.92
CA ALA A 65 5.68 11.81 -12.90
C ALA A 65 5.40 12.45 -14.27
N THR A 66 4.86 11.68 -15.21
CA THR A 66 4.26 12.22 -16.42
C THR A 66 2.84 12.70 -16.09
N ASP A 67 2.52 13.94 -16.48
CA ASP A 67 1.28 14.68 -16.22
C ASP A 67 0.02 14.05 -16.87
N VAL A 68 -0.42 12.91 -16.36
CA VAL A 68 -1.80 12.46 -16.53
C VAL A 68 -2.40 12.29 -15.15
N VAL A 69 -3.04 13.36 -14.67
CA VAL A 69 -3.77 13.37 -13.40
C VAL A 69 -5.10 12.65 -13.63
N THR A 70 -5.17 11.36 -13.31
CA THR A 70 -6.46 10.68 -13.18
C THR A 70 -7.00 10.93 -11.78
N VAL A 71 -8.25 11.37 -11.68
CA VAL A 71 -8.97 11.45 -10.39
C VAL A 71 -9.00 10.05 -9.78
N LEU A 72 -8.80 9.94 -8.46
CA LEU A 72 -8.95 8.66 -7.76
C LEU A 72 -10.37 8.13 -7.98
N THR A 73 -10.46 6.83 -8.19
CA THR A 73 -11.74 6.13 -8.12
C THR A 73 -12.31 6.21 -6.70
N LEU A 74 -13.60 5.93 -6.56
CA LEU A 74 -14.25 5.88 -5.25
C LEU A 74 -13.55 4.85 -4.33
N ASP A 75 -13.24 3.67 -4.87
CA ASP A 75 -12.60 2.59 -4.12
C ASP A 75 -11.20 2.98 -3.62
N GLU A 76 -10.41 3.65 -4.46
CA GLU A 76 -9.09 4.17 -4.09
C GLU A 76 -9.18 5.27 -3.03
N THR A 77 -10.20 6.13 -3.11
CA THR A 77 -10.44 7.18 -2.12
C THR A 77 -10.81 6.57 -0.75
N VAL A 78 -11.74 5.61 -0.73
CA VAL A 78 -12.14 4.90 0.49
C VAL A 78 -10.95 4.12 1.09
N ALA A 79 -10.09 3.53 0.26
CA ALA A 79 -8.88 2.87 0.73
C ALA A 79 -7.92 3.83 1.44
N VAL A 80 -7.70 5.03 0.87
CA VAL A 80 -6.88 6.08 1.48
C VAL A 80 -7.48 6.55 2.81
N GLU A 81 -8.78 6.83 2.84
CA GLU A 81 -9.48 7.24 4.06
C GLU A 81 -9.43 6.18 5.16
N ALA A 82 -9.60 4.90 4.80
CA ALA A 82 -9.49 3.78 5.74
C ALA A 82 -8.10 3.69 6.37
N VAL A 83 -7.03 3.90 5.59
CA VAL A 83 -5.64 3.91 6.08
C VAL A 83 -5.42 5.08 7.02
N VAL A 84 -5.90 6.28 6.66
CA VAL A 84 -5.83 7.47 7.51
C VAL A 84 -6.55 7.23 8.84
N ALA A 85 -7.76 6.68 8.81
CA ALA A 85 -8.53 6.37 10.01
C ALA A 85 -7.80 5.33 10.88
N PHE A 86 -7.27 4.27 10.26
CA PHE A 86 -6.54 3.20 10.94
C PHE A 86 -5.30 3.72 11.67
N TYR A 87 -4.54 4.65 11.07
CA TYR A 87 -3.33 5.24 11.65
C TYR A 87 -3.54 6.58 12.36
N SER A 88 -4.79 7.02 12.55
CA SER A 88 -5.13 8.31 13.17
C SER A 88 -4.52 8.47 14.57
N HIS A 89 -4.45 7.38 15.33
CA HIS A 89 -3.92 7.34 16.69
C HIS A 89 -2.39 7.24 16.79
N HIS A 90 -1.69 7.07 15.66
CA HIS A 90 -0.24 6.98 15.63
C HIS A 90 0.40 8.36 15.52
N THR A 91 1.46 8.60 16.30
CA THR A 91 2.32 9.78 16.15
C THR A 91 3.23 9.65 14.92
N ASP A 92 3.79 10.76 14.46
CA ASP A 92 4.70 10.77 13.30
C ASP A 92 5.92 9.87 13.52
N ASP A 93 6.46 9.83 14.74
CA ASP A 93 7.58 8.95 15.09
C ASP A 93 7.19 7.46 15.08
N GLN A 94 5.97 7.14 15.52
CA GLN A 94 5.45 5.76 15.46
C GLN A 94 5.26 5.31 14.01
N LEU A 95 4.72 6.18 13.14
CA LEU A 95 4.59 5.89 11.71
C LEU A 95 5.96 5.66 11.06
N ARG A 96 6.93 6.53 11.35
CA ARG A 96 8.31 6.38 10.86
C ARG A 96 8.93 5.06 11.34
N ALA A 97 8.73 4.68 12.60
CA ALA A 97 9.24 3.43 13.14
C ALA A 97 8.65 2.21 12.42
N LEU A 98 7.35 2.21 12.11
CA LEU A 98 6.71 1.14 11.33
C LEU A 98 7.35 1.00 9.94
N ILE A 99 7.56 2.12 9.24
CA ILE A 99 8.18 2.14 7.91
C ILE A 99 9.61 1.60 7.98
N LYS A 100 10.39 2.01 8.99
CA LYS A 100 11.75 1.50 9.23
C LYS A 100 11.78 -0.02 9.42
N VAL A 101 10.81 -0.57 10.17
CA VAL A 101 10.66 -2.02 10.31
C VAL A 101 10.37 -2.66 8.96
N ASP A 102 9.44 -2.12 8.18
CA ASP A 102 9.07 -2.71 6.90
C ASP A 102 10.23 -2.73 5.89
N VAL A 103 11.03 -1.66 5.81
CA VAL A 103 12.21 -1.59 4.91
C VAL A 103 13.43 -2.35 5.42
N SER A 104 13.49 -2.65 6.72
CA SER A 104 14.60 -3.45 7.30
C SER A 104 14.38 -4.95 7.18
N TRP A 105 13.13 -5.42 7.07
CA TRP A 105 12.79 -6.85 7.20
C TRP A 105 12.98 -7.72 5.96
N LEU A 106 12.95 -7.19 4.73
CA LEU A 106 12.84 -8.04 3.52
C LEU A 106 13.91 -7.84 2.45
N GLN A 107 14.66 -6.75 2.49
CA GLN A 107 15.58 -6.41 1.40
C GLN A 107 17.07 -6.61 1.75
N PHE A 108 17.41 -7.06 2.98
CA PHE A 108 18.80 -7.02 3.47
C PHE A 108 19.33 -8.26 4.20
N GLU A 109 18.57 -9.36 4.30
CA GLU A 109 19.13 -10.66 4.76
C GLU A 109 20.00 -11.28 3.67
N GLY A 110 21.26 -10.83 3.58
CA GLY A 110 22.28 -11.44 2.72
C GLY A 110 23.42 -10.52 2.31
N HIS A 111 23.27 -9.19 2.45
CA HIS A 111 24.32 -8.24 2.13
C HIS A 111 24.60 -7.35 3.33
N VAL A 112 25.80 -7.52 3.91
CA VAL A 112 26.41 -6.53 4.80
C VAL A 112 26.37 -5.20 4.05
N ARG A 113 25.52 -4.27 4.50
CA ARG A 113 25.38 -2.95 3.89
C ARG A 113 26.69 -2.18 4.05
N GLU A 114 27.33 -1.79 2.94
CA GLU A 114 28.21 -0.62 2.95
C GLU A 114 27.48 0.68 2.59
N THR A 115 26.34 0.68 1.90
CA THR A 115 25.28 1.73 2.00
C THR A 115 24.12 1.49 1.02
N PRO A 116 22.88 1.65 1.48
CA PRO A 116 21.87 2.31 0.65
C PRO A 116 21.12 3.36 1.48
N THR A 117 21.42 4.64 1.22
CA THR A 117 20.71 5.79 1.81
C THR A 117 19.29 5.92 1.25
N ARG A 118 18.99 5.27 0.12
CA ARG A 118 17.71 5.31 -0.58
C ARG A 118 17.43 3.95 -1.22
N THR A 119 16.30 3.34 -0.91
CA THR A 119 15.93 2.01 -1.42
C THR A 119 14.59 2.07 -2.15
N VAL A 120 14.52 1.47 -3.34
CA VAL A 120 13.26 1.26 -4.06
C VAL A 120 12.48 0.17 -3.35
N VAL A 121 11.22 0.46 -3.04
CA VAL A 121 10.36 -0.49 -2.35
C VAL A 121 9.92 -1.58 -3.33
N ASP A 122 10.20 -2.83 -3.02
CA ASP A 122 9.73 -3.97 -3.82
C ASP A 122 8.23 -4.19 -3.61
N GLU A 123 7.44 -3.99 -4.67
CA GLU A 123 5.99 -4.17 -4.65
C GLU A 123 5.59 -5.60 -4.25
N ALA A 124 6.34 -6.61 -4.69
CA ALA A 124 6.03 -8.00 -4.39
C ALA A 124 6.22 -8.32 -2.90
N GLY A 125 7.34 -7.88 -2.33
CA GLY A 125 7.63 -7.95 -0.89
C GLY A 125 6.61 -7.17 -0.05
N LEU A 126 6.26 -5.94 -0.45
CA LEU A 126 5.23 -5.15 0.23
C LEU A 126 3.88 -5.85 0.27
N ARG A 127 3.43 -6.35 -0.90
CA ARG A 127 2.18 -7.10 -1.03
C ARG A 127 2.17 -8.30 -0.08
N GLN A 128 3.23 -9.09 -0.07
CA GLN A 128 3.32 -10.27 0.79
C GLN A 128 3.29 -9.89 2.27
N THR A 129 4.06 -8.89 2.69
CA THR A 129 4.11 -8.43 4.09
C THR A 129 2.77 -7.97 4.58
N TYR A 130 2.07 -7.12 3.82
CA TYR A 130 0.80 -6.55 4.26
C TYR A 130 -0.37 -7.53 4.14
N ALA A 131 -0.32 -8.46 3.19
CA ALA A 131 -1.24 -9.60 3.15
C ALA A 131 -1.03 -10.54 4.35
N LEU A 132 0.22 -10.83 4.73
CA LEU A 132 0.50 -11.64 5.92
C LEU A 132 0.11 -10.89 7.20
N ARG A 133 0.40 -9.60 7.28
CA ARG A 133 0.07 -8.76 8.44
C ARG A 133 -1.44 -8.76 8.67
N SER A 134 -2.27 -8.60 7.64
CA SER A 134 -3.73 -8.62 7.78
C SER A 134 -4.24 -9.96 8.34
N VAL A 135 -3.68 -11.08 7.86
CA VAL A 135 -4.09 -12.43 8.27
C VAL A 135 -3.61 -12.76 9.68
N LEU A 136 -2.36 -12.44 10.01
CA LEU A 136 -1.72 -12.86 11.26
C LEU A 136 -2.12 -12.02 12.46
N THR A 137 -2.30 -10.71 12.29
CA THR A 137 -2.64 -9.81 13.40
C THR A 137 -4.15 -9.56 13.48
N GLY A 138 -4.89 -9.84 12.41
CA GLY A 138 -6.29 -9.41 12.27
C GLY A 138 -6.46 -7.88 12.20
N ALA A 139 -5.35 -7.12 12.19
CA ALA A 139 -5.37 -5.67 12.18
C ALA A 139 -5.05 -5.17 10.77
N ALA A 140 -6.08 -4.67 10.09
CA ALA A 140 -5.98 -4.03 8.79
C ALA A 140 -6.95 -2.85 8.70
N PRO A 141 -6.67 -1.83 7.87
CA PRO A 141 -7.63 -0.81 7.51
C PRO A 141 -8.91 -1.45 6.98
N VAL A 142 -10.03 -1.07 7.57
CA VAL A 142 -11.34 -1.57 7.16
C VAL A 142 -11.78 -0.73 5.96
N VAL A 143 -11.59 -1.28 4.76
CA VAL A 143 -12.06 -0.67 3.52
C VAL A 143 -13.49 -1.13 3.27
N THR A 144 -14.47 -0.36 3.74
CA THR A 144 -15.89 -0.59 3.43
C THR A 144 -16.27 0.27 2.23
N THR A 145 -16.02 -0.22 1.02
CA THR A 145 -16.70 0.29 -0.17
C THR A 145 -18.12 -0.31 -0.17
N SER A 146 -18.99 0.19 0.71
CA SER A 146 -20.37 -0.27 0.76
C SER A 146 -21.15 0.32 -0.41
N ARG A 147 -21.00 -0.27 -1.59
CA ARG A 147 -22.19 -0.60 -2.36
C ARG A 147 -22.63 -1.94 -1.81
N ASP A 148 -23.89 -2.04 -1.39
CA ASP A 148 -24.51 -3.35 -1.17
C ASP A 148 -24.38 -4.13 -2.48
N ALA A 149 -23.45 -5.09 -2.49
CA ALA A 149 -23.36 -6.04 -3.58
C ALA A 149 -24.66 -6.83 -3.55
N THR A 150 -25.31 -6.95 -4.70
CA THR A 150 -26.42 -7.89 -4.80
C THR A 150 -25.91 -9.30 -4.49
N ASP A 151 -26.76 -10.17 -3.97
CA ASP A 151 -26.38 -11.58 -3.70
C ASP A 151 -25.76 -12.25 -4.94
N ALA A 152 -26.22 -11.85 -6.14
CA ALA A 152 -25.68 -12.30 -7.40
C ALA A 152 -24.23 -11.83 -7.65
N GLU A 153 -23.92 -10.57 -7.36
CA GLU A 153 -22.55 -10.03 -7.48
C GLU A 153 -21.60 -10.66 -6.45
N ALA A 154 -22.07 -10.86 -5.22
CA ALA A 154 -21.32 -11.55 -4.18
C ALA A 154 -21.03 -13.02 -4.56
N ALA A 155 -22.02 -13.72 -5.12
CA ALA A 155 -21.86 -15.09 -5.60
C ALA A 155 -20.86 -15.20 -6.75
N VAL A 156 -20.92 -14.29 -7.73
CA VAL A 156 -19.98 -14.24 -8.86
C VAL A 156 -18.55 -13.98 -8.37
N ALA A 157 -18.37 -13.01 -7.47
CA ALA A 157 -17.07 -12.71 -6.89
C ALA A 157 -16.52 -13.90 -6.07
N GLY A 158 -17.37 -14.55 -5.27
CA GLY A 158 -17.03 -15.73 -4.49
C GLY A 158 -16.56 -16.90 -5.37
N LEU A 159 -17.26 -17.16 -6.47
CA LEU A 159 -16.87 -18.18 -7.46
C LEU A 159 -15.53 -17.85 -8.12
N ALA A 160 -15.28 -16.60 -8.47
CA ALA A 160 -14.01 -16.19 -9.07
C ALA A 160 -12.82 -16.30 -8.09
N VAL A 161 -13.05 -16.09 -6.80
CA VAL A 161 -12.05 -16.34 -5.75
C VAL A 161 -11.80 -17.84 -5.60
N LEU A 162 -12.86 -18.65 -5.50
CA LEU A 162 -12.76 -20.11 -5.41
C LEU A 162 -11.96 -20.71 -6.57
N GLU A 163 -12.21 -20.28 -7.81
CA GLU A 163 -11.50 -20.84 -8.96
C GLU A 163 -10.03 -20.43 -9.03
N ARG A 164 -9.69 -19.20 -8.60
CA ARG A 164 -8.30 -18.79 -8.48
C ARG A 164 -7.56 -19.63 -7.44
N TRP A 165 -8.19 -19.90 -6.29
CA TRP A 165 -7.62 -20.77 -5.28
C TRP A 165 -7.48 -22.21 -5.76
N ARG A 166 -8.50 -22.76 -6.42
CA ARG A 166 -8.45 -24.13 -6.96
C ARG A 166 -7.29 -24.28 -7.95
N THR A 167 -7.19 -23.36 -8.91
CA THR A 167 -6.09 -23.34 -9.89
C THR A 167 -4.72 -23.24 -9.20
N GLY A 168 -4.58 -22.36 -8.21
CA GLY A 168 -3.34 -22.21 -7.46
C GLY A 168 -2.96 -23.46 -6.66
N LEU A 169 -3.94 -24.11 -6.02
CA LEU A 169 -3.73 -25.34 -5.26
C LEU A 169 -3.42 -26.54 -6.17
N GLU A 170 -4.04 -26.66 -7.33
CA GLU A 170 -3.72 -27.68 -8.34
C GLU A 170 -2.27 -27.56 -8.81
N LEU A 171 -1.78 -26.33 -9.06
CA LEU A 171 -0.38 -26.08 -9.41
C LEU A 171 0.60 -26.47 -8.28
N LEU A 172 0.19 -26.31 -7.02
CA LEU A 172 1.01 -26.69 -5.88
C LEU A 172 0.99 -28.21 -5.63
N GLY A 173 -0.12 -28.89 -5.91
CA GLY A 173 -0.25 -30.35 -5.76
C GLY A 173 0.31 -31.17 -6.93
N ALA A 174 0.58 -30.53 -8.07
CA ALA A 174 1.21 -31.16 -9.24
C ALA A 174 2.76 -31.18 -9.18
N ARG A 175 3.36 -30.80 -8.04
CA ARG A 175 4.78 -30.92 -7.72
C ARG A 175 5.03 -32.04 -6.72
#